data_AF-A0A2S4UZW5-F1
#
_entry.id   AF-A0A2S4UZW5-F1
#
_cell.length_a   1.000
_cell.length_b   1.000
_cell.length_c   1.000
_cell.angle_alpha   90.00
_cell.angle_beta   90.00
_cell.angle_gamma   90.00
#
_symmetry.space_group_name_H-M   'P 1'
#
loop_
_entity.id
_entity.type
_entity.pdbx_description
1 polymer ?
#
loop_
_entity_poly.entity_id
_entity_poly.type
_entity_poly.pdbx_seq_one_letter_code
_entity_poly.pdbx_strand_id
1 'polypeptide(L)'
;MKYLSMAKGGGKGAGAKAAKSAHEDQVKEQKQKELEDAEAAQWADGAKESKASKKEKAEKAAAAKAERERLLKEEEEQEAKKSSAKATKPAASKSAKKIPPTVPSVVPEFSARNIDDALDLLDIANEKTDKASLGAKAAKGVDAHPERRFKAAFEAYKENELPTLRKDQPGLRLQQYHDLLYKQFQKHPDNPFNQVNVSYDATKEDKVAALETKKKDIEERLKTN
;
A
#
# COMPACT_ATOMS: atom_id res chain seq x y z
N MET A 1 64.77 -2.43 -37.88
CA MET A 1 64.80 -1.60 -36.66
C MET A 1 63.86 -2.19 -35.64
N LYS A 2 64.37 -2.31 -34.41
CA LYS A 2 63.82 -2.97 -33.24
C LYS A 2 62.95 -1.96 -32.49
N TYR A 3 61.67 -2.23 -32.27
CA TYR A 3 60.91 -1.56 -31.21
C TYR A 3 60.03 -2.55 -30.46
N LEU A 4 60.58 -2.92 -29.30
CA LEU A 4 59.96 -3.57 -28.17
C LEU A 4 59.22 -2.46 -27.39
N SER A 5 57.88 -2.50 -27.30
CA SER A 5 57.14 -1.68 -26.32
C SER A 5 56.55 -2.57 -25.23
N MET A 6 57.16 -2.50 -24.05
CA MET A 6 56.70 -3.10 -22.81
C MET A 6 55.34 -2.52 -22.39
N ALA A 7 54.30 -3.35 -22.31
CA ALA A 7 53.09 -3.03 -21.56
C ALA A 7 53.23 -3.55 -20.13
N LYS A 8 53.62 -2.65 -19.23
CA LYS A 8 53.63 -2.85 -17.78
C LYS A 8 52.40 -2.16 -17.19
N GLY A 9 51.55 -2.91 -16.47
CA GLY A 9 50.60 -2.36 -15.50
C GLY A 9 49.14 -2.68 -15.75
N GLY A 10 48.62 -3.76 -15.15
CA GLY A 10 47.19 -4.08 -15.16
C GLY A 10 46.76 -5.16 -14.15
N GLY A 11 47.45 -5.29 -13.01
CA GLY A 11 47.32 -6.45 -12.12
C GLY A 11 46.59 -6.22 -10.79
N LYS A 12 45.80 -5.15 -10.62
CA LYS A 12 45.15 -4.84 -9.33
C LYS A 12 43.63 -4.60 -9.38
N GLY A 13 43.01 -4.64 -10.56
CA GLY A 13 41.56 -4.43 -10.74
C GLY A 13 40.74 -5.69 -11.03
N ALA A 14 41.38 -6.81 -11.45
CA ALA A 14 40.69 -8.04 -11.82
C ALA A 14 40.19 -8.84 -10.59
N GLY A 15 40.95 -8.87 -9.50
CA GLY A 15 40.57 -9.61 -8.28
C GLY A 15 39.35 -9.03 -7.54
N ALA A 16 39.17 -7.70 -7.57
CA ALA A 16 38.03 -7.04 -6.92
C ALA A 16 36.71 -7.22 -7.70
N LYS A 17 36.77 -7.36 -9.04
CA LYS A 17 35.59 -7.71 -9.83
C LYS A 17 35.21 -9.18 -9.69
N ALA A 18 36.20 -10.08 -9.64
CA ALA A 18 35.97 -11.51 -9.42
C ALA A 18 35.40 -11.82 -8.02
N ALA A 19 35.84 -11.10 -6.98
CA ALA A 19 35.28 -11.23 -5.63
C ALA A 19 33.84 -10.71 -5.53
N LYS A 20 33.50 -9.64 -6.27
CA LYS A 20 32.13 -9.12 -6.33
C LYS A 20 31.19 -10.05 -7.10
N SER A 21 31.63 -10.63 -8.21
CA SER A 21 30.82 -11.61 -8.96
C SER A 21 30.61 -12.89 -8.14
N ALA A 22 31.63 -13.40 -7.44
CA ALA A 22 31.50 -14.57 -6.58
C ALA A 22 30.52 -14.34 -5.42
N HIS A 23 30.50 -13.16 -4.81
CA HIS A 23 29.51 -12.81 -3.78
C HIS A 23 28.10 -12.69 -4.37
N GLU A 24 27.95 -12.13 -5.56
CA GLU A 24 26.65 -12.02 -6.23
C GLU A 24 26.09 -13.39 -6.64
N ASP A 25 26.96 -14.30 -7.08
CA ASP A 25 26.60 -15.69 -7.41
C ASP A 25 26.20 -16.48 -6.15
N GLN A 26 26.91 -16.29 -5.03
CA GLN A 26 26.51 -16.88 -3.74
C GLN A 26 25.16 -16.36 -3.23
N VAL A 27 24.89 -15.06 -3.38
CA VAL A 27 23.59 -14.48 -3.00
C VAL A 27 22.46 -15.00 -3.90
N LYS A 28 22.72 -15.19 -5.19
CA LYS A 28 21.74 -15.80 -6.12
C LYS A 28 21.47 -17.26 -5.78
N GLU A 29 22.51 -18.03 -5.46
CA GLU A 29 22.36 -19.44 -5.07
C GLU A 29 21.63 -19.58 -3.73
N GLN A 30 21.90 -18.72 -2.74
CA GLN A 30 21.15 -18.68 -1.48
C GLN A 30 19.68 -18.35 -1.71
N LYS A 31 19.40 -17.36 -2.56
CA LYS A 31 18.03 -16.97 -2.88
C LYS A 31 17.28 -18.04 -3.67
N GLN A 32 17.97 -18.76 -4.56
CA GLN A 32 17.39 -19.91 -5.25
C GLN A 32 17.09 -21.05 -4.29
N LYS A 33 18.01 -21.36 -3.35
CA LYS A 33 17.76 -22.36 -2.31
C LYS A 33 16.59 -21.97 -1.41
N GLU A 34 16.48 -20.72 -0.97
CA GLU A 34 15.33 -20.25 -0.19
C GLU A 34 14.01 -20.34 -0.96
N LEU A 35 14.03 -20.08 -2.27
CA LEU A 35 12.85 -20.22 -3.13
C LEU A 35 12.49 -21.70 -3.36
N GLU A 36 13.47 -22.56 -3.58
CA GLU A 36 13.26 -24.02 -3.72
C GLU A 36 12.78 -24.64 -2.41
N ASP A 37 13.30 -24.22 -1.25
CA ASP A 37 12.83 -24.66 0.07
C ASP A 37 11.42 -24.15 0.37
N ALA A 38 11.10 -22.90 0.00
CA ALA A 38 9.75 -22.34 0.13
C ALA A 38 8.75 -23.03 -0.81
N GLU A 39 9.16 -23.37 -2.02
CA GLU A 39 8.35 -24.12 -2.98
C GLU A 39 8.15 -25.57 -2.49
N ALA A 40 9.20 -26.23 -2.02
CA ALA A 40 9.12 -27.57 -1.43
C ALA A 40 8.17 -27.61 -0.21
N ALA A 41 8.19 -26.58 0.64
CA ALA A 41 7.27 -26.45 1.76
C ALA A 41 5.81 -26.31 1.30
N GLN A 42 5.55 -25.53 0.23
CA GLN A 42 4.22 -25.38 -0.35
C GLN A 42 3.70 -26.67 -0.99
N TRP A 43 4.57 -27.45 -1.64
CA TRP A 43 4.20 -28.75 -2.21
C TRP A 43 4.07 -29.85 -1.15
N ALA A 44 4.78 -29.75 -0.03
CA ALA A 44 4.65 -30.68 1.10
C ALA A 44 3.31 -30.56 1.84
N ASP A 45 2.70 -29.37 1.86
CA ASP A 45 1.35 -29.15 2.44
C ASP A 45 0.24 -29.86 1.63
N GLY A 46 0.51 -30.27 0.38
CA GLY A 46 -0.39 -31.05 -0.47
C GLY A 46 -0.22 -32.57 -0.36
N ALA A 47 0.86 -33.07 0.24
CA ALA A 47 1.19 -34.49 0.32
C ALA A 47 0.57 -35.16 1.56
N LYS A 48 -0.72 -35.53 1.45
CA LYS A 48 -1.48 -36.46 2.33
C LYS A 48 -1.06 -36.48 3.82
N GLU A 49 -1.76 -35.70 4.64
CA GLU A 49 -1.69 -35.73 6.11
C GLU A 49 -1.70 -37.16 6.68
N SER A 50 -0.62 -37.53 7.37
CA SER A 50 -0.58 -38.73 8.20
C SER A 50 -1.27 -38.46 9.55
N LYS A 51 -1.86 -39.48 10.18
CA LYS A 51 -2.64 -39.41 11.43
C LYS A 51 -1.94 -38.67 12.60
N ALA A 52 -0.63 -38.49 12.55
CA ALA A 52 0.17 -37.77 13.54
C ALA A 52 0.00 -36.24 13.45
N SER A 53 -0.03 -35.64 12.25
CA SER A 53 -0.10 -34.18 12.09
C SER A 53 -1.47 -33.61 12.45
N LYS A 54 -2.54 -34.39 12.25
CA LYS A 54 -3.91 -34.03 12.64
C LYS A 54 -4.11 -33.98 14.16
N LYS A 55 -3.35 -34.78 14.91
CA LYS A 55 -3.39 -34.79 16.39
C LYS A 55 -2.64 -33.57 16.96
N GLU A 56 -1.53 -33.19 16.36
CA GLU A 56 -0.74 -32.01 16.76
C GLU A 56 -1.46 -30.68 16.44
N LYS A 57 -2.13 -30.57 15.27
CA LYS A 57 -2.98 -29.41 14.95
C LYS A 57 -4.17 -29.28 15.89
N ALA A 58 -4.78 -30.40 16.32
CA ALA A 58 -5.89 -30.38 17.27
C ALA A 58 -5.44 -29.95 18.69
N GLU A 59 -4.26 -30.39 19.13
CA GLU A 59 -3.69 -30.02 20.43
C GLU A 59 -3.24 -28.54 20.46
N LYS A 60 -2.63 -28.04 19.37
CA LYS A 60 -2.29 -26.61 19.22
C LYS A 60 -3.53 -25.72 19.13
N ALA A 61 -4.59 -26.16 18.46
CA ALA A 61 -5.86 -25.43 18.42
C ALA A 61 -6.57 -25.42 19.80
N ALA A 62 -6.45 -26.49 20.59
CA ALA A 62 -6.98 -26.53 21.95
C ALA A 62 -6.17 -25.64 22.90
N ALA A 63 -4.84 -25.62 22.79
CA ALA A 63 -3.98 -24.73 23.56
C ALA A 63 -4.22 -23.24 23.23
N ALA A 64 -4.38 -22.91 21.94
CA ALA A 64 -4.68 -21.54 21.51
C ALA A 64 -6.07 -21.07 21.97
N LYS A 65 -7.06 -21.98 22.07
CA LYS A 65 -8.37 -21.64 22.64
C LYS A 65 -8.31 -21.41 24.15
N ALA A 66 -7.56 -22.23 24.88
CA ALA A 66 -7.38 -22.07 26.32
C ALA A 66 -6.64 -20.76 26.69
N GLU A 67 -5.65 -20.36 25.88
CA GLU A 67 -4.97 -19.07 26.08
C GLU A 67 -5.89 -17.88 25.80
N ARG A 68 -6.73 -17.98 24.75
CA ARG A 68 -7.69 -16.92 24.41
C ARG A 68 -8.77 -16.73 25.49
N GLU A 69 -9.27 -17.82 26.05
CA GLU A 69 -10.22 -17.77 27.17
C GLU A 69 -9.60 -17.20 28.44
N ARG A 70 -8.31 -17.48 28.70
CA ARG A 70 -7.59 -16.87 29.83
C ARG A 70 -7.46 -15.36 29.65
N LEU A 71 -7.07 -14.90 28.46
CA LEU A 71 -6.95 -13.47 28.15
C LEU A 71 -8.30 -12.75 28.25
N LEU A 72 -9.38 -13.36 27.72
CA LEU A 72 -10.71 -12.77 27.77
C LEU A 72 -11.21 -12.65 29.21
N LYS A 73 -10.91 -13.63 30.07
CA LYS A 73 -11.25 -13.59 31.49
C LYS A 73 -10.43 -12.55 32.27
N GLU A 74 -9.16 -12.34 31.89
CA GLU A 74 -8.31 -11.29 32.47
C GLU A 74 -8.76 -9.88 32.01
N GLU A 75 -9.23 -9.74 30.77
CA GLU A 75 -9.88 -8.51 30.29
C GLU A 75 -11.23 -8.24 30.98
N GLU A 76 -12.06 -9.27 31.19
CA GLU A 76 -13.36 -9.11 31.88
C GLU A 76 -13.16 -8.74 33.36
N GLU A 77 -12.12 -9.27 34.02
CA GLU A 77 -11.79 -8.90 35.41
C GLU A 77 -11.16 -7.50 35.52
N GLN A 78 -10.45 -7.03 34.49
CA GLN A 78 -9.97 -5.65 34.36
C GLN A 78 -11.13 -4.68 34.12
N GLU A 79 -12.14 -5.08 33.35
CA GLU A 79 -13.33 -4.27 33.08
C GLU A 79 -14.24 -4.19 34.32
N ALA A 80 -14.39 -5.29 35.07
CA ALA A 80 -15.09 -5.30 36.35
C ALA A 80 -14.44 -4.35 37.39
N LYS A 81 -13.10 -4.29 37.45
CA LYS A 81 -12.35 -3.37 38.33
C LYS A 81 -12.43 -1.90 37.89
N LYS A 82 -12.77 -1.61 36.62
CA LYS A 82 -13.04 -0.24 36.14
C LYS A 82 -14.48 0.22 36.42
N SER A 83 -15.42 -0.71 36.61
CA SER A 83 -16.82 -0.40 36.90
C SER A 83 -17.13 -0.06 38.36
N SER A 84 -16.25 -0.38 39.31
CA SER A 84 -16.44 -0.07 40.75
C SER A 84 -15.90 1.30 41.19
N ALA A 85 -15.29 2.09 40.30
CA ALA A 85 -14.72 3.41 40.62
C ALA A 85 -15.66 4.60 40.30
N LYS A 86 -16.94 4.35 39.96
CA LYS A 86 -17.91 5.43 39.68
C LYS A 86 -19.17 5.35 40.52
N ALA A 87 -18.97 5.32 41.84
CA ALA A 87 -20.00 5.72 42.78
C ALA A 87 -19.35 6.55 43.90
N THR A 88 -19.51 7.88 43.80
CA THR A 88 -19.54 8.92 44.86
C THR A 88 -18.83 10.22 44.43
N LYS A 89 -19.62 11.24 44.06
CA LYS A 89 -19.65 12.59 44.67
C LYS A 89 -20.28 13.67 43.76
N PRO A 90 -20.89 14.72 44.35
CA PRO A 90 -22.13 15.32 43.86
C PRO A 90 -21.96 16.63 43.05
N ALA A 91 -23.11 17.08 42.54
CA ALA A 91 -23.40 18.27 41.75
C ALA A 91 -22.56 19.54 42.04
N ALA A 92 -22.03 20.14 40.96
CA ALA A 92 -21.59 21.53 40.93
C ALA A 92 -22.07 22.21 39.62
N SER A 93 -23.04 23.12 39.82
CA SER A 93 -23.42 24.28 39.01
C SER A 93 -23.14 24.29 37.50
N LYS A 94 -24.22 24.18 36.72
CA LYS A 94 -24.33 24.74 35.37
C LYS A 94 -24.10 26.25 35.43
N SER A 95 -22.91 26.70 35.07
CA SER A 95 -22.69 28.09 34.65
C SER A 95 -22.82 28.15 33.14
N ALA A 96 -23.94 28.71 32.69
CA ALA A 96 -24.22 29.00 31.30
C ALA A 96 -23.11 29.88 30.70
N LYS A 97 -22.24 29.26 29.91
CA LYS A 97 -21.25 29.98 29.12
C LYS A 97 -21.99 30.57 27.92
N LYS A 98 -22.19 31.90 27.96
CA LYS A 98 -22.74 32.70 26.86
C LYS A 98 -22.01 32.33 25.56
N ILE A 99 -22.78 31.84 24.59
CA ILE A 99 -22.36 31.68 23.21
C ILE A 99 -22.24 33.11 22.65
N PRO A 100 -21.06 33.59 22.21
CA PRO A 100 -20.95 34.90 21.57
C PRO A 100 -21.78 34.90 20.26
N PRO A 101 -22.33 36.05 19.85
CA PRO A 101 -23.16 36.13 18.65
C PRO A 101 -22.39 35.60 17.44
N THR A 102 -23.03 34.65 16.76
CA THR A 102 -22.55 34.06 15.52
C THR A 102 -22.21 35.17 14.54
N VAL A 103 -20.93 35.35 14.25
CA VAL A 103 -20.54 35.89 12.95
C VAL A 103 -21.16 34.97 11.90
N PRO A 104 -21.74 35.47 10.80
CA PRO A 104 -22.05 34.62 9.67
C PRO A 104 -20.71 34.14 9.11
N SER A 105 -20.16 33.06 9.67
CA SER A 105 -19.13 32.29 9.02
C SER A 105 -19.76 31.80 7.74
N VAL A 106 -19.32 32.32 6.60
CA VAL A 106 -19.69 31.81 5.29
C VAL A 106 -19.16 30.39 5.25
N VAL A 107 -20.03 29.42 5.58
CA VAL A 107 -19.69 28.01 5.42
C VAL A 107 -19.67 27.78 3.92
N PRO A 108 -18.54 27.37 3.32
CA PRO A 108 -18.51 27.08 1.90
C PRO A 108 -19.49 25.94 1.62
N GLU A 109 -20.45 26.20 0.74
CA GLU A 109 -21.39 25.20 0.25
C GLU A 109 -20.75 24.49 -0.96
N PHE A 110 -20.90 23.17 -0.99
CA PHE A 110 -20.39 22.32 -2.07
C PHE A 110 -21.50 21.41 -2.57
N SER A 111 -21.60 21.21 -3.89
CA SER A 111 -22.61 20.35 -4.51
C SER A 111 -21.94 19.28 -5.36
N ALA A 112 -22.06 18.03 -4.95
CA ALA A 112 -21.69 16.89 -5.78
C ALA A 112 -22.86 16.47 -6.69
N ARG A 113 -22.63 16.40 -8.01
CA ARG A 113 -23.67 15.97 -8.98
C ARG A 113 -23.52 14.53 -9.43
N ASN A 114 -22.29 14.01 -9.39
CA ASN A 114 -21.97 12.62 -9.74
C ASN A 114 -21.39 11.86 -8.53
N ILE A 115 -21.27 10.55 -8.65
CA ILE A 115 -20.67 9.70 -7.60
C ILE A 115 -19.21 10.09 -7.38
N ASP A 116 -18.45 10.31 -8.46
CA ASP A 116 -17.04 10.70 -8.38
C ASP A 116 -16.86 12.05 -7.66
N ASP A 117 -17.78 13.00 -7.90
CA ASP A 117 -17.79 14.30 -7.22
C ASP A 117 -18.05 14.15 -5.72
N ALA A 118 -18.90 13.20 -5.33
CA ALA A 118 -19.20 12.94 -3.92
C ALA A 118 -18.02 12.25 -3.22
N LEU A 119 -17.33 11.35 -3.92
CA LEU A 119 -16.13 10.68 -3.42
C LEU A 119 -14.99 11.67 -3.22
N ASP A 120 -14.76 12.57 -4.18
CA ASP A 120 -13.77 13.64 -4.10
C ASP A 120 -14.02 14.54 -2.87
N LEU A 121 -15.27 14.94 -2.65
CA LEU A 121 -15.68 15.80 -1.54
C LEU A 121 -15.53 15.10 -0.19
N LEU A 122 -15.83 13.80 -0.13
CA LEU A 122 -15.64 12.97 1.06
C LEU A 122 -14.16 12.77 1.38
N ASP A 123 -13.31 12.60 0.36
CA ASP A 123 -11.87 12.51 0.51
C ASP A 123 -11.30 13.80 1.09
N ILE A 124 -11.73 14.97 0.58
CA ILE A 124 -11.33 16.27 1.13
C ILE A 124 -11.82 16.44 2.58
N ALA A 125 -13.07 16.07 2.87
CA ALA A 125 -13.65 16.23 4.21
C ALA A 125 -13.00 15.30 5.26
N ASN A 126 -12.61 14.09 4.87
CA ASN A 126 -11.96 13.12 5.77
C ASN A 126 -10.45 13.30 5.87
N GLU A 127 -9.85 14.11 4.99
CA GLU A 127 -8.42 14.37 5.02
C GLU A 127 -8.00 15.14 6.27
N LYS A 128 -7.12 14.51 7.05
CA LYS A 128 -6.48 15.18 8.19
C LYS A 128 -5.54 16.26 7.66
N THR A 129 -5.81 17.52 8.02
CA THR A 129 -5.05 18.70 7.62
C THR A 129 -3.70 18.84 8.35
N ASP A 130 -3.34 17.89 9.20
CA ASP A 130 -2.05 17.91 9.90
C ASP A 130 -0.89 17.78 8.89
N LYS A 131 0.12 18.65 9.00
CA LYS A 131 1.32 18.62 8.14
C LYS A 131 2.01 17.25 8.12
N ALA A 132 1.97 16.50 9.22
CA ALA A 132 2.50 15.15 9.29
C ALA A 132 1.70 14.15 8.41
N SER A 133 0.37 14.24 8.45
CA SER A 133 -0.54 13.42 7.64
C SER A 133 -0.42 13.75 6.15
N LEU A 134 -0.36 15.03 5.80
CA LEU A 134 -0.12 15.52 4.44
C LEU A 134 1.23 15.04 3.90
N GLY A 135 2.30 15.14 4.71
CA GLY A 135 3.64 14.68 4.33
C GLY A 135 3.72 13.16 4.12
N ALA A 136 2.98 12.37 4.90
CA ALA A 136 2.89 10.92 4.70
C ALA A 136 2.07 10.56 3.45
N LYS A 137 0.98 11.28 3.17
CA LYS A 137 0.17 11.10 1.96
C LYS A 137 0.95 11.52 0.71
N ALA A 138 1.70 12.62 0.76
CA ALA A 138 2.61 13.03 -0.31
C ALA A 138 3.70 11.99 -0.58
N ALA A 139 4.25 11.37 0.47
CA ALA A 139 5.26 10.32 0.31
C ALA A 139 4.70 9.02 -0.30
N LYS A 140 3.44 8.66 -0.01
CA LYS A 140 2.83 7.38 -0.45
C LYS A 140 2.04 7.51 -1.76
N GLY A 141 1.32 8.62 -1.91
CA GLY A 141 0.35 8.88 -2.99
C GLY A 141 0.93 9.63 -4.19
N VAL A 142 2.01 10.40 -4.02
CA VAL A 142 2.69 11.07 -5.13
C VAL A 142 3.89 10.22 -5.55
N ASP A 143 3.67 9.34 -6.52
CA ASP A 143 4.72 8.49 -7.05
C ASP A 143 5.61 9.24 -8.04
N ALA A 144 6.91 9.16 -7.81
CA ALA A 144 7.92 9.76 -8.67
C ALA A 144 8.25 8.88 -9.88
N HIS A 145 7.82 7.61 -9.91
CA HIS A 145 8.14 6.66 -10.98
C HIS A 145 6.92 5.91 -11.51
N PRO A 146 6.01 6.60 -12.21
CA PRO A 146 4.83 5.97 -12.82
C PRO A 146 5.20 4.82 -13.75
N GLU A 147 6.32 4.89 -14.47
CA GLU A 147 6.81 3.80 -15.34
C GLU A 147 7.07 2.49 -14.59
N ARG A 148 7.57 2.56 -13.34
CA ARG A 148 7.82 1.37 -12.52
C ARG A 148 6.53 0.78 -11.96
N ARG A 149 5.60 1.64 -11.52
CA ARG A 149 4.29 1.18 -11.03
C ARG A 149 3.40 0.68 -12.14
N PHE A 150 3.49 1.24 -13.34
CA PHE A 150 2.71 0.83 -14.50
C PHE A 150 2.87 -0.66 -14.78
N LYS A 151 4.11 -1.17 -14.76
CA LYS A 151 4.36 -2.61 -15.00
C LYS A 151 3.69 -3.50 -13.95
N ALA A 152 3.81 -3.15 -12.68
CA ALA A 152 3.20 -3.91 -11.58
C ALA A 152 1.67 -3.83 -11.58
N ALA A 153 1.12 -2.64 -11.82
CA ALA A 153 -0.31 -2.41 -11.89
C ALA A 153 -0.93 -3.10 -13.13
N PHE A 154 -0.26 -3.03 -14.29
CA PHE A 154 -0.70 -3.74 -15.49
C PHE A 154 -0.66 -5.25 -15.31
N GLU A 155 0.35 -5.78 -14.62
CA GLU A 155 0.43 -7.20 -14.31
C GLU A 155 -0.70 -7.66 -13.39
N ALA A 156 -0.99 -6.90 -12.33
CA ALA A 156 -2.12 -7.16 -11.44
C ALA A 156 -3.47 -7.10 -12.18
N TYR A 157 -3.66 -6.09 -13.04
CA TYR A 157 -4.85 -5.95 -13.88
C TYR A 157 -5.00 -7.12 -14.86
N LYS A 158 -3.91 -7.50 -15.52
CA LYS A 158 -3.86 -8.61 -16.48
C LYS A 158 -4.25 -9.93 -15.80
N GLU A 159 -3.72 -10.25 -14.62
CA GLU A 159 -4.06 -11.51 -13.93
C GLU A 159 -5.54 -11.57 -13.51
N ASN A 160 -6.13 -10.43 -13.12
CA ASN A 160 -7.54 -10.36 -12.70
C ASN A 160 -8.52 -10.39 -13.89
N GLU A 161 -8.21 -9.69 -14.98
CA GLU A 161 -9.13 -9.49 -16.11
C GLU A 161 -8.97 -10.54 -17.22
N LEU A 162 -7.80 -11.17 -17.36
CA LEU A 162 -7.55 -12.21 -18.38
C LEU A 162 -8.57 -13.37 -18.32
N PRO A 163 -8.99 -13.89 -17.15
CA PRO A 163 -10.01 -14.94 -17.07
C PRO A 163 -11.40 -14.47 -17.53
N THR A 164 -11.74 -13.20 -17.28
CA THR A 164 -13.01 -12.60 -17.72
C THR A 164 -12.98 -12.38 -19.23
N LEU A 165 -11.92 -11.78 -19.77
CA LEU A 165 -11.78 -11.54 -21.21
C LEU A 165 -11.80 -12.84 -22.02
N ARG A 166 -11.21 -13.92 -21.51
CA ARG A 166 -11.25 -15.24 -22.17
C ARG A 166 -12.64 -15.85 -22.24
N LYS A 167 -13.52 -15.53 -21.29
CA LYS A 167 -14.94 -15.97 -21.31
C LYS A 167 -15.75 -15.13 -22.29
N ASP A 168 -15.51 -13.82 -22.31
CA ASP A 168 -16.28 -12.88 -23.14
C ASP A 168 -15.92 -12.98 -24.63
N GLN A 169 -14.65 -13.19 -24.96
CA GLN A 169 -14.17 -13.30 -26.34
C GLN A 169 -13.37 -14.58 -26.57
N PRO A 170 -14.00 -15.77 -26.56
CA PRO A 170 -13.30 -17.02 -26.79
C PRO A 170 -12.69 -17.07 -28.20
N GLY A 171 -11.54 -17.74 -28.34
CA GLY A 171 -10.89 -17.98 -29.63
C GLY A 171 -9.81 -16.96 -30.05
N LEU A 172 -9.59 -15.91 -29.28
CA LEU A 172 -8.50 -14.95 -29.52
C LEU A 172 -7.13 -15.54 -29.12
N ARG A 173 -6.05 -15.12 -29.79
CA ARG A 173 -4.67 -15.48 -29.41
C ARG A 173 -4.27 -14.75 -28.13
N LEU A 174 -3.42 -15.35 -27.30
CA LEU A 174 -2.91 -14.74 -26.06
C LEU A 174 -2.42 -13.29 -26.25
N GLN A 175 -1.64 -13.05 -27.31
CA GLN A 175 -1.13 -11.71 -27.62
C GLN A 175 -2.24 -10.68 -27.86
N GLN A 176 -3.32 -11.07 -28.53
CA GLN A 176 -4.45 -10.18 -28.82
C GLN A 176 -5.21 -9.81 -27.54
N TYR A 177 -5.33 -10.74 -26.58
CA TYR A 177 -5.87 -10.41 -25.25
C TYR A 177 -4.96 -9.42 -24.51
N HIS A 178 -3.63 -9.58 -24.58
CA HIS A 178 -2.71 -8.62 -23.98
C HIS A 178 -2.86 -7.22 -24.60
N ASP A 179 -3.00 -7.13 -25.92
CA ASP A 179 -3.19 -5.83 -26.60
C ASP A 179 -4.53 -5.18 -26.23
N LEU A 180 -5.60 -5.96 -26.06
CA LEU A 180 -6.91 -5.49 -25.59
C LEU A 180 -6.85 -5.01 -24.14
N LEU A 181 -6.27 -5.83 -23.25
CA LEU A 181 -6.06 -5.48 -21.85
C LEU A 181 -5.23 -4.22 -21.70
N TYR A 182 -4.18 -4.07 -22.51
CA TYR A 182 -3.33 -2.87 -22.50
C TYR A 182 -4.13 -1.61 -22.89
N LYS A 183 -4.98 -1.70 -23.93
CA LYS A 183 -5.84 -0.59 -24.34
C LYS A 183 -6.90 -0.22 -23.30
N GLN A 184 -7.48 -1.22 -22.63
CA GLN A 184 -8.42 -1.00 -21.53
C GLN A 184 -7.70 -0.37 -20.34
N PHE A 185 -6.53 -0.90 -19.99
CA PHE A 185 -5.73 -0.40 -18.88
C PHE A 185 -5.25 1.04 -19.07
N GLN A 186 -4.92 1.46 -20.29
CA GLN A 186 -4.56 2.86 -20.58
C GLN A 186 -5.63 3.86 -20.10
N LYS A 187 -6.91 3.52 -20.22
CA LYS A 187 -8.05 4.35 -19.80
C LYS A 187 -8.53 4.06 -18.38
N HIS A 188 -8.01 3.01 -17.74
CA HIS A 188 -8.45 2.58 -16.43
C HIS A 188 -7.96 3.55 -15.34
N PRO A 189 -8.75 3.83 -14.29
CA PRO A 189 -8.32 4.69 -13.18
C PRO A 189 -7.12 4.12 -12.39
N ASP A 190 -6.92 2.80 -12.42
CA ASP A 190 -5.77 2.15 -11.77
C ASP A 190 -4.44 2.38 -12.49
N ASN A 191 -4.46 2.97 -13.68
CA ASN A 191 -3.23 3.33 -14.39
C ASN A 191 -2.51 4.48 -13.66
N PRO A 192 -1.28 4.28 -13.15
CA PRO A 192 -0.53 5.32 -12.44
C PRO A 192 -0.23 6.57 -13.29
N PHE A 193 -0.33 6.48 -14.62
CA PHE A 193 -0.20 7.64 -15.51
C PHE A 193 -1.44 8.54 -15.56
N ASN A 194 -2.61 8.02 -15.20
CA ASN A 194 -3.84 8.82 -15.12
C ASN A 194 -3.95 9.54 -13.76
N GLN A 195 -3.09 9.18 -12.80
CA GLN A 195 -2.97 9.82 -11.51
C GLN A 195 -1.90 10.92 -11.59
N VAL A 196 -2.05 12.00 -10.81
CA VAL A 196 -1.09 13.10 -10.92
C VAL A 196 0.29 12.70 -10.47
N ASN A 197 1.20 12.86 -11.41
CA ASN A 197 2.61 12.64 -11.26
C ASN A 197 3.28 13.94 -10.84
N VAL A 198 4.32 13.82 -10.02
CA VAL A 198 5.20 14.95 -9.69
C VAL A 198 6.59 14.57 -10.18
N SER A 199 7.36 15.56 -10.64
CA SER A 199 8.72 15.35 -11.14
C SER A 199 9.58 14.62 -10.10
N TYR A 200 10.52 13.81 -10.60
CA TYR A 200 11.40 13.02 -9.75
C TYR A 200 12.24 13.87 -8.78
N ASP A 201 12.66 15.05 -9.23
CA ASP A 201 13.48 16.00 -8.46
C ASP A 201 12.67 16.87 -7.48
N ALA A 202 11.35 16.67 -7.39
CA ALA A 202 10.49 17.47 -6.53
C ALA A 202 10.75 17.20 -5.04
N THR A 203 10.87 18.28 -4.28
CA THR A 203 11.04 18.24 -2.83
C THR A 203 9.75 17.77 -2.14
N LYS A 204 9.84 17.46 -0.84
CA LYS A 204 8.67 17.02 -0.07
C LYS A 204 7.62 18.13 -0.02
N GLU A 205 8.07 19.38 0.05
CA GLU A 205 7.22 20.57 -0.04
C GLU A 205 6.51 20.65 -1.39
N ASP A 206 7.20 20.41 -2.51
CA ASP A 206 6.61 20.44 -3.85
C ASP A 206 5.52 19.36 -4.03
N LYS A 207 5.72 18.17 -3.46
CA LYS A 207 4.71 17.09 -3.49
C LYS A 207 3.47 17.44 -2.67
N VAL A 208 3.66 18.11 -1.54
CA VAL A 208 2.53 18.60 -0.72
C VAL A 208 1.82 19.73 -1.45
N ALA A 209 2.56 20.68 -2.04
CA ALA A 209 1.99 21.76 -2.83
C ALA A 209 1.17 21.24 -4.02
N ALA A 210 1.67 20.23 -4.76
CA ALA A 210 0.94 19.61 -5.87
C ALA A 210 -0.34 18.87 -5.42
N LEU A 211 -0.37 18.35 -4.19
CA LEU A 211 -1.59 17.79 -3.61
C LEU A 211 -2.56 18.90 -3.21
N GLU A 212 -2.07 19.98 -2.61
CA GLU A 212 -2.88 21.14 -2.21
C GLU A 212 -3.49 21.88 -3.41
N THR A 213 -2.73 22.06 -4.50
CA THR A 213 -3.27 22.66 -5.73
C THR A 213 -4.40 21.82 -6.28
N LYS A 214 -4.24 20.50 -6.29
CA LYS A 214 -5.31 19.59 -6.72
C LYS A 214 -6.54 19.63 -5.84
N LYS A 215 -6.37 19.69 -4.52
CA LYS A 215 -7.51 19.84 -3.61
C LYS A 215 -8.25 21.13 -3.90
N LYS A 216 -7.52 22.24 -4.11
CA LYS A 216 -8.12 23.52 -4.49
C LYS A 216 -8.86 23.42 -5.82
N ASP A 217 -8.28 22.78 -6.84
CA ASP A 217 -8.96 22.60 -8.13
C ASP A 217 -10.27 21.81 -7.98
N ILE A 218 -10.27 20.76 -7.14
CA ILE A 218 -11.46 19.97 -6.84
C ILE A 218 -12.47 20.78 -6.03
N GLU A 219 -12.03 21.50 -5.00
CA GLU A 219 -12.86 22.39 -4.19
C GLU A 219 -13.52 23.47 -5.05
N GLU A 220 -12.77 24.13 -5.94
CA GLU A 220 -13.29 25.14 -6.86
C GLU A 220 -14.30 24.55 -7.85
N ARG A 221 -14.05 23.33 -8.33
CA ARG A 221 -14.97 22.60 -9.22
C ARG A 221 -16.30 22.25 -8.54
N LEU A 222 -16.27 21.95 -7.24
CA LEU A 222 -17.42 21.47 -6.47
C LEU A 222 -18.12 22.57 -5.66
N LYS A 223 -17.50 23.73 -5.51
CA LYS A 223 -18.04 24.86 -4.76
C LYS A 223 -19.25 25.45 -5.47
N THR A 224 -20.31 25.68 -4.71
CA THR A 224 -21.49 26.42 -5.19
C THR A 224 -21.31 27.91 -4.87
N ASN A 225 -21.54 28.76 -5.87
CA ASN A 225 -21.60 30.22 -5.70
C ASN A 225 -22.84 30.64 -4.91
#